data_AF-A0A9N9AXZ9-F1
#
_entry.id   AF-A0A9N9AXZ9-F1
#
_cell.length_a   1.000
_cell.length_b   1.000
_cell.length_c   1.000
_cell.angle_alpha   90.00
_cell.angle_beta   90.00
_cell.angle_gamma   90.00
#
_symmetry.space_group_name_H-M   'P 1'
#
loop_
_entity.id
_entity.type
_entity.pdbx_description
1 polymer ?
#
loop_
_entity_poly.entity_id
_entity_poly.type
_entity_poly.pdbx_seq_one_letter_code
_entity_poly.pdbx_strand_id
1 'polypeptide(L)'
;MSLLFGIIDRVIPPEHEDIPSLNQEITTSALISSEESRYRRLLRHLRRFQQRENTSSQELRGKLKRIVLYGTIAGVVVSLILGILFVGVLYVVIKDSQNGLVLSLLIQTLPYKPNTNSNNIIFRNSQALWVSIGAVFGFSGGYLIYKCSNLISFRAFAVTCTIIVFFVGAGLFGTSIADFETVTNSDQIYLWNLDCCDPETNGGWEIMSSTFGWTNKASLGQVIGYVLYWVVVLVRTFIILRKRNATDLTETNEANNN
;
A
#
# COMPACT_ATOMS: atom_id res chain seq x y z
N MET A 1 13.64 3.58 -12.60
CA MET A 1 12.16 3.69 -12.58
C MET A 1 11.49 3.10 -13.82
N SER A 2 11.94 3.41 -15.05
CA SER A 2 11.42 2.82 -16.31
C SER A 2 11.63 1.30 -16.43
N LEU A 3 12.74 0.77 -15.90
CA LEU A 3 13.00 -0.68 -15.85
C LEU A 3 12.07 -1.41 -14.87
N LEU A 4 11.61 -0.77 -13.79
CA LEU A 4 10.68 -1.39 -12.84
C LEU A 4 9.26 -1.44 -13.40
N PHE A 5 8.83 -0.38 -14.10
CA PHE A 5 7.54 -0.38 -14.82
C PHE A 5 7.52 -1.41 -15.97
N GLY A 6 8.60 -1.50 -16.76
CA GLY A 6 8.71 -2.49 -17.84
C GLY A 6 8.78 -3.95 -17.38
N ILE A 7 9.22 -4.22 -16.15
CA ILE A 7 9.19 -5.57 -15.54
C ILE A 7 7.80 -5.90 -14.98
N ILE A 8 7.03 -4.90 -14.54
CA ILE A 8 5.65 -5.08 -14.03
C ILE A 8 4.68 -5.40 -15.17
N ASP A 9 4.82 -4.75 -16.34
CA ASP A 9 4.03 -5.07 -17.54
C ASP A 9 4.34 -6.47 -18.12
N ARG A 10 5.54 -7.00 -17.87
CA ARG A 10 5.92 -8.38 -18.23
C ARG A 10 5.41 -9.44 -17.25
N VAL A 11 4.92 -9.04 -16.06
CA VAL A 11 4.52 -9.91 -14.95
C VAL A 11 3.01 -10.21 -14.94
N ILE A 12 2.24 -9.68 -15.89
CA ILE A 12 0.80 -9.89 -15.99
C ILE A 12 0.45 -10.05 -17.48
N PRO A 13 0.16 -11.26 -17.98
CA PRO A 13 -0.46 -11.37 -19.29
C PRO A 13 -1.79 -10.58 -19.25
N PRO A 14 -2.18 -9.88 -20.33
CA PRO A 14 -3.49 -9.26 -20.39
C PRO A 14 -4.53 -10.33 -20.11
N GLU A 15 -5.36 -10.11 -19.10
CA GLU A 15 -6.59 -10.88 -18.97
C GLU A 15 -7.38 -10.60 -20.25
N HIS A 16 -7.50 -11.63 -21.08
CA HIS A 16 -8.17 -11.60 -22.37
C HIS A 16 -9.64 -11.27 -22.13
N GLU A 17 -9.96 -9.98 -22.09
CA GLU A 17 -11.32 -9.49 -22.21
C GLU A 17 -11.71 -9.58 -23.69
N ASP A 18 -12.18 -10.75 -24.07
CA ASP A 18 -12.94 -10.99 -25.30
C ASP A 18 -13.69 -12.30 -25.09
N ILE A 19 -14.88 -12.21 -24.48
CA ILE A 19 -15.92 -13.19 -24.83
C ILE A 19 -16.56 -12.60 -26.08
N PRO A 20 -16.25 -13.07 -27.30
CA PRO A 20 -17.03 -12.72 -28.46
C PRO A 20 -18.48 -13.06 -28.13
N SER A 21 -19.35 -12.05 -28.25
CA SER A 21 -20.77 -12.22 -28.06
C SER A 21 -21.26 -13.45 -28.85
N LEU A 22 -21.70 -14.47 -28.10
CA LEU A 22 -22.34 -15.70 -28.59
C LEU A 22 -23.72 -15.41 -29.20
N ASN A 23 -23.89 -14.25 -29.81
CA ASN A 23 -25.15 -13.75 -30.34
C ASN A 23 -25.08 -13.62 -31.86
N GLN A 24 -23.87 -13.69 -32.45
CA GLN A 24 -23.70 -13.51 -33.89
C GLN A 24 -23.46 -14.82 -34.66
N GLU A 25 -23.10 -15.91 -33.98
CA GLU A 25 -22.94 -17.23 -34.63
C GLU A 25 -24.22 -18.08 -34.61
N ILE A 26 -25.25 -17.65 -33.84
CA ILE A 26 -26.55 -18.34 -33.78
C ILE A 26 -27.39 -18.06 -35.04
N THR A 27 -27.10 -16.98 -35.77
CA THR A 27 -27.89 -16.58 -36.94
C THR A 27 -27.46 -17.26 -38.25
N THR A 28 -26.27 -17.85 -38.32
CA THR A 28 -25.74 -18.49 -39.55
C THR A 28 -25.89 -20.01 -39.60
N SER A 29 -26.19 -20.69 -38.49
CA SER A 29 -26.43 -22.15 -38.48
C SER A 29 -27.83 -22.57 -38.92
N ALA A 30 -28.64 -21.65 -39.45
CA ALA A 30 -29.94 -21.93 -40.08
C ALA A 30 -29.80 -22.57 -41.48
N LEU A 31 -28.57 -22.65 -42.02
CA LEU A 31 -28.25 -23.41 -43.21
C LEU A 31 -27.63 -24.76 -42.81
N ILE A 32 -28.18 -25.85 -43.37
CA ILE A 32 -27.80 -27.27 -43.26
C ILE A 32 -28.68 -28.08 -42.28
N SER A 33 -29.86 -28.42 -42.77
CA SER A 33 -30.90 -29.29 -42.21
C SER A 33 -30.52 -30.79 -42.08
N SER A 34 -29.23 -31.14 -42.06
CA SER A 34 -28.75 -32.54 -42.08
C SER A 34 -28.00 -32.99 -40.80
N GLU A 35 -27.57 -32.09 -39.92
CA GLU A 35 -26.77 -32.40 -38.71
C GLU A 35 -27.52 -32.14 -37.38
N GLU A 36 -28.84 -31.97 -37.47
CA GLU A 36 -29.69 -31.47 -36.38
C GLU A 36 -29.77 -32.44 -35.17
N SER A 37 -29.52 -33.73 -35.37
CA SER A 37 -29.62 -34.76 -34.32
C SER A 37 -28.35 -34.91 -33.48
N ARG A 38 -27.18 -34.62 -34.06
CA ARG A 38 -25.87 -34.68 -33.38
C ARG A 38 -25.59 -33.38 -32.61
N TYR A 39 -25.94 -32.23 -33.21
CA TYR A 39 -25.85 -30.92 -32.56
C TYR A 39 -26.80 -30.78 -31.36
N ARG A 40 -28.03 -31.34 -31.45
CA ARG A 40 -28.94 -31.42 -30.28
C ARG A 40 -28.39 -32.25 -29.12
N ARG A 41 -27.44 -33.17 -29.34
CA ARG A 41 -26.73 -33.85 -28.25
C ARG A 41 -25.63 -32.94 -27.68
N LEU A 42 -24.82 -32.31 -28.52
CA LEU A 42 -23.77 -31.40 -28.09
C LEU A 42 -24.30 -30.16 -27.33
N LEU A 43 -25.36 -29.52 -27.82
CA LEU A 43 -26.03 -28.40 -27.14
C LEU A 43 -26.53 -28.77 -25.74
N ARG A 44 -27.02 -29.99 -25.56
CA ARG A 44 -27.44 -30.48 -24.24
C ARG A 44 -26.25 -30.66 -23.30
N HIS A 45 -25.09 -31.03 -23.83
CA HIS A 45 -23.85 -31.12 -23.04
C HIS A 45 -23.30 -29.73 -22.70
N LEU A 46 -23.17 -28.83 -23.67
CA LEU A 46 -22.71 -27.45 -23.44
C LEU A 46 -23.59 -26.71 -22.44
N ARG A 47 -24.92 -26.84 -22.55
CA ARG A 47 -25.86 -26.26 -21.58
C ARG A 47 -25.62 -26.78 -20.17
N ARG A 48 -25.29 -28.07 -20.00
CA ARG A 48 -24.93 -28.65 -18.69
C ARG A 48 -23.59 -28.14 -18.16
N PHE A 49 -22.61 -27.92 -19.04
CA PHE A 49 -21.32 -27.33 -18.66
C PHE A 49 -21.49 -25.88 -18.20
N GLN A 50 -22.20 -25.07 -18.97
CA GLN A 50 -22.51 -23.68 -18.64
C GLN A 50 -23.35 -23.55 -17.36
N GLN A 51 -24.27 -24.51 -17.12
CA GLN A 51 -25.03 -24.58 -15.88
C GLN A 51 -24.14 -24.88 -14.66
N ARG A 52 -23.15 -25.79 -14.81
CA ARG A 52 -22.18 -26.14 -13.75
C ARG A 52 -21.29 -24.95 -13.39
N GLU A 53 -20.87 -24.19 -14.38
CA GLU A 53 -20.06 -22.98 -14.19
C GLU A 53 -20.85 -21.92 -13.41
N ASN A 54 -22.12 -21.72 -13.76
CA ASN A 54 -23.02 -20.81 -13.03
C ASN A 54 -23.28 -21.25 -11.57
N THR A 55 -23.47 -22.55 -11.32
CA THR A 55 -23.71 -23.06 -9.95
C THR A 55 -22.44 -23.00 -9.09
N SER A 56 -21.28 -23.36 -9.66
CA SER A 56 -19.99 -23.26 -8.98
C SER A 56 -19.66 -21.80 -8.62
N SER A 57 -19.91 -20.86 -9.54
CA SER A 57 -19.71 -19.42 -9.31
C SER A 57 -20.55 -18.88 -8.16
N GLN A 58 -21.79 -19.37 -7.99
CA GLN A 58 -22.65 -18.95 -6.86
C GLN A 58 -22.18 -19.53 -5.52
N GLU A 59 -21.77 -20.80 -5.50
CA GLU A 59 -21.22 -21.43 -4.30
C GLU A 59 -19.88 -20.78 -3.88
N LEU A 60 -19.01 -20.50 -4.86
CA LEU A 60 -17.73 -19.83 -4.66
C LEU A 60 -17.94 -18.39 -4.19
N ARG A 61 -18.90 -17.64 -4.74
CA ARG A 61 -19.25 -16.29 -4.27
C ARG A 61 -19.69 -16.28 -2.80
N GLY A 62 -20.46 -17.29 -2.37
CA GLY A 62 -20.84 -17.45 -0.97
C GLY A 62 -19.64 -17.70 -0.05
N LYS A 63 -18.72 -18.56 -0.47
CA LYS A 63 -17.47 -18.86 0.25
C LYS A 63 -16.51 -17.65 0.27
N LEU A 64 -16.37 -16.96 -0.87
CA LEU A 64 -15.49 -15.81 -1.05
C LEU A 64 -15.95 -14.60 -0.23
N LYS A 65 -17.25 -14.30 -0.20
CA LYS A 65 -17.81 -13.26 0.67
C LYS A 65 -17.45 -13.49 2.13
N ARG A 66 -17.45 -14.75 2.58
CA ARG A 66 -17.11 -15.12 3.95
C ARG A 66 -15.62 -14.93 4.23
N ILE A 67 -14.75 -15.31 3.29
CA ILE A 67 -13.29 -15.10 3.37
C ILE A 67 -12.96 -13.61 3.45
N VAL A 68 -13.54 -12.79 2.57
CA VAL A 68 -13.33 -11.34 2.54
C VAL A 68 -13.85 -10.70 3.83
N LEU A 69 -15.02 -11.12 4.32
CA LEU A 69 -15.59 -10.60 5.56
C LEU A 69 -14.71 -10.93 6.78
N TYR A 70 -14.21 -12.16 6.88
CA TYR A 70 -13.29 -12.53 7.95
C TYR A 70 -11.97 -11.76 7.85
N GLY A 71 -11.46 -11.51 6.65
CA GLY A 71 -10.27 -10.68 6.43
C GLY A 71 -10.46 -9.24 6.92
N THR A 72 -11.58 -8.60 6.58
CA THR A 72 -11.90 -7.23 7.01
C THR A 72 -12.09 -7.16 8.52
N ILE A 73 -12.83 -8.09 9.12
CA ILE A 73 -13.04 -8.13 10.57
C ILE A 73 -11.70 -8.33 11.29
N ALA A 74 -10.88 -9.29 10.85
CA ALA A 74 -9.56 -9.52 11.44
C ALA A 74 -8.66 -8.28 11.33
N GLY A 75 -8.64 -7.61 10.17
CA GLY A 75 -7.87 -6.37 9.98
C GLY A 75 -8.30 -5.23 10.91
N VAL A 76 -9.62 -5.02 11.08
CA VAL A 76 -10.15 -4.01 12.00
C VAL A 76 -9.84 -4.33 13.46
N VAL A 77 -9.90 -5.61 13.84
CA VAL A 77 -9.53 -6.03 15.20
C VAL A 77 -8.05 -5.77 15.46
N VAL A 78 -7.17 -6.12 14.51
CA VAL A 78 -5.73 -5.87 14.62
C VAL A 78 -5.43 -4.36 14.70
N SER A 79 -6.09 -3.52 13.89
CA SER A 79 -5.86 -2.08 13.94
C SER A 79 -6.35 -1.45 15.25
N LEU A 80 -7.47 -1.91 15.81
CA LEU A 80 -7.94 -1.47 17.14
C LEU A 80 -6.97 -1.88 18.25
N ILE A 81 -6.46 -3.11 18.22
CA ILE A 81 -5.49 -3.59 19.21
C ILE A 81 -4.20 -2.75 19.16
N LEU A 82 -3.66 -2.52 17.95
CA LEU A 82 -2.47 -1.68 17.77
C LEU A 82 -2.72 -0.23 18.22
N GLY A 83 -3.90 0.33 17.92
CA GLY A 83 -4.28 1.67 18.36
C GLY A 83 -4.38 1.80 19.88
N ILE A 84 -5.05 0.85 20.54
CA ILE A 84 -5.17 0.82 22.00
C ILE A 84 -3.80 0.65 22.66
N LEU A 85 -2.95 -0.23 22.12
CA LEU A 85 -1.60 -0.45 22.63
C LEU A 85 -0.73 0.81 22.50
N PHE A 86 -0.77 1.46 21.34
CA PHE A 86 -0.02 2.70 21.09
C PHE A 86 -0.48 3.84 22.01
N VAL A 87 -1.80 4.06 22.14
CA VAL A 87 -2.36 5.07 23.05
C VAL A 87 -2.02 4.74 24.50
N GLY A 88 -2.02 3.46 24.89
CA GLY A 88 -1.61 3.01 26.21
C GLY A 88 -0.15 3.35 26.52
N VAL A 89 0.77 3.06 25.59
CA VAL A 89 2.19 3.42 25.72
C VAL A 89 2.38 4.92 25.81
N LEU A 90 1.77 5.69 24.90
CA LEU A 90 1.83 7.15 24.96
C LEU A 90 1.24 7.71 26.25
N TYR A 91 0.13 7.15 26.73
CA TYR A 91 -0.48 7.57 27.99
C TYR A 91 0.45 7.33 29.18
N VAL A 92 1.15 6.19 29.22
CA VAL A 92 2.13 5.89 30.27
C VAL A 92 3.33 6.85 30.18
N VAL A 93 3.88 7.06 28.98
CA VAL A 93 5.00 7.99 28.76
C VAL A 93 4.62 9.43 29.14
N ILE A 94 3.42 9.89 28.76
CA ILE A 94 2.91 11.22 29.11
C ILE A 94 2.65 11.34 30.61
N LYS A 95 2.09 10.29 31.24
CA LYS A 95 1.81 10.28 32.68
C LYS A 95 3.09 10.31 33.51
N ASP A 96 4.14 9.64 33.05
CA ASP A 96 5.47 9.69 33.69
C ASP A 96 6.16 11.04 33.44
N SER A 97 5.90 11.65 32.28
CA SER A 97 6.39 12.99 31.91
C SER A 97 5.67 14.14 32.62
N GLN A 98 4.70 13.90 33.50
CA GLN A 98 4.15 14.97 34.35
C GLN A 98 5.17 15.52 35.37
N ASN A 99 6.35 14.90 35.51
CA ASN A 99 7.44 15.36 36.36
C ASN A 99 8.58 16.10 35.62
N GLY A 100 8.46 16.44 34.33
CA GLY A 100 9.51 17.21 33.69
C GLY A 100 9.16 17.72 32.30
N LEU A 101 9.22 19.06 32.14
CA LEU A 101 9.56 19.90 30.97
C LEU A 101 9.04 19.60 29.53
N VAL A 102 8.70 18.36 29.19
CA VAL A 102 8.43 17.92 27.81
C VAL A 102 7.02 18.32 27.36
N LEU A 103 6.05 18.40 28.28
CA LEU A 103 4.70 18.87 27.94
C LEU A 103 4.68 20.36 27.57
N SER A 104 5.54 21.18 28.19
CA SER A 104 5.71 22.59 27.79
C SER A 104 6.41 22.73 26.44
N LEU A 105 7.35 21.85 26.11
CA LEU A 105 8.07 21.86 24.82
C LEU A 105 7.21 21.33 23.66
N LEU A 106 6.37 20.32 23.89
CA LEU A 106 5.42 19.80 22.89
C LEU A 106 4.27 20.76 22.58
N ILE A 107 3.92 21.66 23.51
CA ILE A 107 2.97 22.75 23.24
C ILE A 107 3.64 23.87 22.42
N GLN A 108 4.98 23.90 22.35
CA GLN A 108 5.75 24.97 21.71
C GLN A 108 5.99 24.77 20.20
N THR A 109 5.68 23.59 19.65
CA THR A 109 5.73 23.32 18.19
C THR A 109 4.41 23.59 17.47
N LEU A 110 3.35 23.95 18.19
CA LEU A 110 2.18 24.61 17.61
C LEU A 110 2.30 26.12 17.81
N PRO A 111 2.04 26.98 16.81
CA PRO A 111 1.93 28.42 17.02
C PRO A 111 0.62 28.70 17.76
N TYR A 112 0.54 28.32 19.04
CA TYR A 112 -0.58 28.66 19.91
C TYR A 112 -0.08 29.50 21.07
N LYS A 113 -0.05 30.82 20.84
CA LYS A 113 0.18 31.84 21.87
C LYS A 113 -1.14 32.08 22.61
N PRO A 114 -1.32 31.64 23.87
CA PRO A 114 -2.54 31.92 24.60
C PRO A 114 -2.55 33.40 25.03
N ASN A 115 -3.53 34.15 24.54
CA ASN A 115 -3.89 35.43 25.14
C ASN A 115 -4.65 35.14 26.44
N THR A 116 -3.99 35.36 27.57
CA THR A 116 -4.57 35.31 28.91
C THR A 116 -5.55 36.48 29.09
N ASN A 117 -6.75 36.32 28.53
CA ASN A 117 -8.00 36.96 28.94
C ASN A 117 -9.10 36.62 27.94
N SER A 118 -9.60 35.36 27.94
CA SER A 118 -10.98 35.00 27.56
C SER A 118 -11.15 33.46 27.55
N ASN A 119 -11.85 32.95 28.57
CA ASN A 119 -12.66 31.71 28.61
C ASN A 119 -12.03 30.39 28.11
N ASN A 120 -11.38 29.72 29.07
CA ASN A 120 -11.13 28.29 29.29
C ASN A 120 -12.16 27.22 28.82
N ILE A 121 -13.30 27.58 28.20
CA ILE A 121 -14.30 26.61 27.71
C ILE A 121 -14.04 26.23 26.24
N ILE A 122 -13.38 27.09 25.45
CA ILE A 122 -13.18 26.86 24.00
C ILE A 122 -12.03 25.88 23.72
N PHE A 123 -11.02 25.79 24.60
CA PHE A 123 -9.83 24.94 24.39
C PHE A 123 -10.04 23.45 24.61
N ARG A 124 -10.87 23.06 25.59
CA ARG A 124 -11.20 21.64 25.83
C ARG A 124 -12.02 21.02 24.70
N ASN A 125 -12.79 21.83 23.98
CA ASN A 125 -13.63 21.37 22.89
C ASN A 125 -12.86 21.22 21.56
N SER A 126 -11.71 21.87 21.40
CA SER A 126 -10.92 21.82 20.16
C SER A 126 -10.27 20.46 19.90
N GLN A 127 -9.77 19.78 20.95
CA GLN A 127 -9.07 18.51 20.79
C GLN A 127 -10.01 17.35 20.39
N ALA A 128 -11.28 17.40 20.81
CA ALA A 128 -12.28 16.41 20.41
C ALA A 128 -12.71 16.56 18.93
N LEU A 129 -12.62 17.76 18.37
CA LEU A 129 -12.99 18.05 16.97
C LEU A 129 -12.00 17.46 15.97
N TRP A 130 -10.69 17.51 16.23
CA TRP A 130 -9.68 16.91 15.34
C TRP A 130 -9.82 15.39 15.22
N VAL A 131 -10.13 14.72 16.34
CA VAL A 131 -10.34 13.27 16.37
C VAL A 131 -11.58 12.88 15.56
N SER A 132 -12.65 13.66 15.66
CA SER A 132 -13.89 13.38 14.93
C SER A 132 -13.76 13.67 13.42
N ILE A 133 -13.03 14.72 13.02
CA ILE A 133 -12.72 14.98 11.61
C ILE A 133 -11.88 13.84 11.03
N GLY A 134 -10.84 13.38 11.73
CA GLY A 134 -10.01 12.25 11.29
C GLY A 134 -10.81 10.95 11.13
N ALA A 135 -11.73 10.66 12.05
CA ALA A 135 -12.60 9.50 11.97
C ALA A 135 -13.54 9.54 10.75
N VAL A 136 -14.12 10.71 10.45
CA VAL A 136 -14.98 10.91 9.28
C VAL A 136 -14.19 10.78 7.97
N PHE A 137 -12.99 11.37 7.90
CA PHE A 137 -12.12 11.24 6.73
C PHE A 137 -11.65 9.80 6.50
N GLY A 138 -11.28 9.09 7.57
CA GLY A 138 -10.91 7.67 7.48
C GLY A 138 -12.08 6.79 7.03
N PHE A 139 -13.28 7.00 7.59
CA PHE A 139 -14.48 6.27 7.18
C PHE A 139 -14.89 6.58 5.74
N SER A 140 -14.81 7.85 5.34
CA SER A 140 -15.12 8.29 3.98
C SER A 140 -14.12 7.74 2.96
N GLY A 141 -12.81 7.81 3.24
CA GLY A 141 -11.77 7.22 2.40
C GLY A 141 -11.92 5.72 2.27
N GLY A 142 -12.21 5.01 3.37
CA GLY A 142 -12.49 3.57 3.36
C GLY A 142 -13.74 3.22 2.55
N TYR A 143 -14.81 4.01 2.66
CA TYR A 143 -16.03 3.84 1.86
C TYR A 143 -15.79 4.09 0.37
N LEU A 144 -14.98 5.10 0.03
CA LEU A 144 -14.60 5.39 -1.35
C LEU A 144 -13.82 4.24 -1.96
N ILE A 145 -12.86 3.66 -1.22
CA ILE A 145 -12.11 2.48 -1.65
C ILE A 145 -13.03 1.27 -1.82
N TYR A 146 -13.99 1.06 -0.89
CA TYR A 146 -14.97 -0.03 -1.01
C TYR A 146 -15.81 0.09 -2.30
N LYS A 147 -16.24 1.29 -2.67
CA LYS A 147 -16.96 1.53 -3.94
C LYS A 147 -16.04 1.47 -5.16
N CYS A 148 -14.82 1.99 -5.07
CA CYS A 148 -13.84 2.02 -6.17
C CYS A 148 -13.13 0.68 -6.40
N SER A 149 -13.31 -0.31 -5.51
CA SER A 149 -12.67 -1.62 -5.62
C SER A 149 -13.06 -2.40 -6.89
N ASN A 150 -14.17 -2.03 -7.55
CA ASN A 150 -14.58 -2.65 -8.80
C ASN A 150 -13.97 -1.97 -10.05
N LEU A 151 -13.30 -0.82 -9.88
CA LEU A 151 -12.74 0.00 -10.97
C LEU A 151 -11.19 -0.02 -11.01
N ILE A 152 -10.53 -0.28 -9.87
CA ILE A 152 -9.08 -0.34 -9.77
C ILE A 152 -8.65 -1.78 -9.52
N SER A 153 -7.71 -2.30 -10.33
CA SER A 153 -7.15 -3.62 -10.09
C SER A 153 -6.49 -3.66 -8.71
N PHE A 154 -6.94 -4.58 -7.84
CA PHE A 154 -6.38 -4.80 -6.49
C PHE A 154 -4.84 -4.90 -6.50
N ARG A 155 -4.31 -5.41 -7.61
CA ARG A 155 -2.87 -5.57 -7.85
C ARG A 155 -2.14 -4.23 -8.04
N ALA A 156 -2.72 -3.25 -8.75
CA ALA A 156 -2.09 -1.95 -8.94
C ALA A 156 -2.00 -1.14 -7.64
N PHE A 157 -3.02 -1.24 -6.78
CA PHE A 157 -3.01 -0.60 -5.47
C PHE A 157 -1.89 -1.15 -4.58
N ALA A 158 -1.80 -2.48 -4.47
CA ALA A 158 -0.79 -3.13 -3.63
C ALA A 158 0.64 -2.81 -4.11
N VAL A 159 0.87 -2.76 -5.43
CA VAL A 159 2.17 -2.39 -6.00
C VAL A 159 2.52 -0.94 -5.67
N THR A 160 1.57 -0.01 -5.83
CA THR A 160 1.80 1.42 -5.57
C THR A 160 2.14 1.67 -4.10
N CYS A 161 1.38 1.09 -3.16
CA CYS A 161 1.68 1.23 -1.73
C CYS A 161 3.04 0.64 -1.36
N THR A 162 3.42 -0.50 -1.97
CA THR A 162 4.72 -1.12 -1.71
C THR A 162 5.87 -0.22 -2.17
N ILE A 163 5.73 0.45 -3.32
CA ILE A 163 6.73 1.41 -3.81
C ILE A 163 6.88 2.55 -2.81
N ILE A 164 5.76 3.12 -2.34
CA ILE A 164 5.79 4.21 -1.36
C ILE A 164 6.49 3.77 -0.07
N VAL A 165 6.16 2.59 0.46
CA VAL A 165 6.77 2.06 1.69
C VAL A 165 8.28 1.86 1.54
N PHE A 166 8.76 1.41 0.37
CA PHE A 166 10.20 1.29 0.12
C PHE A 166 10.90 2.65 0.05
N PHE A 167 10.27 3.67 -0.53
CA PHE A 167 10.84 5.02 -0.54
C PHE A 167 10.92 5.64 0.86
N VAL A 168 9.86 5.52 1.65
CA VAL A 168 9.84 6.00 3.05
C VAL A 168 10.87 5.25 3.89
N GLY A 169 10.98 3.93 3.73
CA GLY A 169 11.98 3.11 4.41
C GLY A 169 13.41 3.52 4.09
N ALA A 170 13.71 3.87 2.83
CA ALA A 170 15.02 4.36 2.44
C ALA A 170 15.37 5.69 3.14
N GLY A 171 14.40 6.60 3.22
CA GLY A 171 14.55 7.87 3.93
C GLY A 171 14.82 7.69 5.42
N LEU A 172 13.99 6.91 6.10
CA LEU A 172 14.14 6.59 7.54
C LEU A 172 15.49 5.93 7.85
N PHE A 173 15.98 5.05 6.97
CA PHE A 173 17.28 4.41 7.16
C PHE A 173 18.43 5.42 7.03
N GLY A 174 18.35 6.35 6.07
CA GLY A 174 19.32 7.44 5.92
C GLY A 174 19.36 8.35 7.15
N THR A 175 18.19 8.80 7.63
CA THR A 175 18.09 9.63 8.84
C THR A 175 18.67 8.92 10.06
N SER A 176 18.38 7.62 10.23
CA SER A 176 18.93 6.84 11.35
C SER A 176 20.46 6.84 11.37
N ILE A 177 21.12 6.73 10.21
CA ILE A 177 22.59 6.76 10.12
C ILE A 177 23.14 8.14 10.44
N ALA A 178 22.50 9.21 9.95
CA ALA A 178 22.88 10.57 10.30
C ALA A 178 22.83 10.79 11.82
N ASP A 179 21.77 10.31 12.49
CA ASP A 179 21.65 10.39 13.94
C ASP A 179 22.77 9.60 14.65
N PHE A 180 23.12 8.40 14.16
CA PHE A 180 24.24 7.64 14.72
C PHE A 180 25.57 8.38 14.64
N GLU A 181 25.86 9.05 13.52
CA GLU A 181 27.08 9.85 13.34
C GLU A 181 27.14 11.02 14.31
N THR A 182 25.98 11.67 14.60
CA THR A 182 25.94 12.76 15.60
C THR A 182 26.27 12.26 17.00
N VAL A 183 25.80 11.06 17.37
CA VAL A 183 26.01 10.49 18.71
C VAL A 183 27.43 9.96 18.88
N THR A 184 28.04 9.40 17.83
CA THR A 184 29.40 8.84 17.91
C THR A 184 30.50 9.89 17.87
N ASN A 185 30.18 11.19 17.79
CA ASN A 185 31.15 12.28 17.61
C ASN A 185 32.16 11.99 16.47
N SER A 186 31.72 11.27 15.44
CA SER A 186 32.52 11.07 14.24
C SER A 186 32.60 12.38 13.46
N ASP A 187 33.76 12.70 12.90
CA ASP A 187 33.91 13.85 12.00
C ASP A 187 32.93 13.72 10.83
N GLN A 188 31.85 14.51 10.86
CA GLN A 188 30.81 14.46 9.84
C GLN A 188 31.31 15.13 8.57
N ILE A 189 31.61 14.32 7.55
CA ILE A 189 31.92 14.81 6.22
C ILE A 189 30.61 15.05 5.49
N TYR A 190 30.27 16.32 5.24
CA TYR A 190 29.11 16.70 4.44
C TYR A 190 29.42 16.53 2.95
N LEU A 191 28.53 15.83 2.24
CA LEU A 191 28.63 15.69 0.79
C LEU A 191 28.07 16.91 0.07
N TRP A 192 27.01 17.50 0.62
CA TRP A 192 26.45 18.77 0.16
C TRP A 192 25.87 19.58 1.32
N ASN A 193 25.84 20.89 1.13
CA ASN A 193 25.19 21.85 2.00
C ASN A 193 24.51 22.90 1.12
N LEU A 194 23.18 22.95 1.15
CA LEU A 194 22.38 23.88 0.35
C LEU A 194 21.60 24.80 1.28
N ASP A 195 21.70 26.12 1.10
CA ASP A 195 20.98 27.08 1.94
C ASP A 195 19.49 27.22 1.57
N CYS A 196 19.08 26.78 0.38
CA CYS A 196 17.72 27.03 -0.17
C CYS A 196 16.68 25.93 0.11
N CYS A 197 17.07 24.80 0.68
CA CYS A 197 16.21 23.62 0.82
C CYS A 197 16.18 23.08 2.25
N ASP A 198 16.27 23.99 3.22
CA ASP A 198 16.30 23.68 4.64
C ASP A 198 14.88 23.36 5.16
N PRO A 199 14.65 22.16 5.73
CA PRO A 199 13.37 21.78 6.30
C PRO A 199 12.97 22.61 7.54
N GLU A 200 13.91 23.26 8.23
CA GLU A 200 13.62 24.07 9.42
C GLU A 200 13.11 25.46 9.06
N THR A 201 13.64 26.07 7.99
CA THR A 201 13.30 27.45 7.63
C THR A 201 12.20 27.53 6.58
N ASN A 202 12.10 26.53 5.70
CA ASN A 202 11.16 26.50 4.60
C ASN A 202 10.20 25.32 4.79
N GLY A 203 9.01 25.58 5.34
CA GLY A 203 8.04 24.54 5.70
C GLY A 203 7.61 23.59 4.57
N GLY A 204 7.83 23.96 3.29
CA GLY A 204 7.62 23.03 2.17
C GLY A 204 8.57 21.82 2.17
N TRP A 205 9.80 22.00 2.68
CA TRP A 205 10.81 20.94 2.74
C TRP A 205 10.67 20.05 3.98
N GLU A 206 9.91 20.48 4.99
CA GLU A 206 9.59 19.69 6.18
C GLU A 206 8.86 18.38 5.83
N ILE A 207 7.92 18.44 4.88
CA ILE A 207 7.19 17.26 4.38
C ILE A 207 8.15 16.29 3.68
N MET A 208 9.11 16.83 2.93
CA MET A 208 10.08 16.02 2.19
C MET A 208 11.12 15.39 3.13
N SER A 209 11.49 16.09 4.20
CA SER A 209 12.33 15.56 5.28
C SER A 209 11.62 14.42 6.03
N SER A 210 10.38 14.63 6.48
CA SER A 210 9.62 13.62 7.23
C SER A 210 9.23 12.39 6.40
N THR A 211 8.93 12.56 5.11
CA THR A 211 8.45 11.45 4.25
C THR A 211 9.58 10.72 3.53
N PHE A 212 10.60 11.42 3.05
CA PHE A 212 11.66 10.85 2.22
C PHE A 212 13.05 10.94 2.85
N GLY A 213 13.19 11.53 4.04
CA GLY A 213 14.48 11.69 4.72
C GLY A 213 15.38 12.77 4.10
N TRP A 214 14.81 13.73 3.38
CA TRP A 214 15.57 14.83 2.77
C TRP A 214 16.18 15.77 3.82
N THR A 215 17.45 16.14 3.63
CA THR A 215 18.14 17.15 4.44
C THR A 215 18.97 18.07 3.54
N ASN A 216 19.06 19.34 3.93
CA ASN A 216 19.90 20.32 3.25
C ASN A 216 21.38 20.11 3.49
N LYS A 217 21.73 19.47 4.61
CA LYS A 217 23.10 19.09 5.01
C LYS A 217 23.17 17.58 5.08
N ALA A 218 23.54 16.93 3.97
CA ALA A 218 23.67 15.47 3.96
C ALA A 218 25.10 15.04 4.28
N SER A 219 25.22 14.14 5.25
CA SER A 219 26.49 13.48 5.53
C SER A 219 26.78 12.37 4.52
N LEU A 220 28.06 12.03 4.38
CA LEU A 220 28.49 10.93 3.53
C LEU A 220 27.84 9.61 3.96
N GLY A 221 27.74 9.34 5.26
CA GLY A 221 27.14 8.10 5.77
C GLY A 221 25.65 7.99 5.48
N GLN A 222 24.88 9.08 5.58
CA GLN A 222 23.46 9.08 5.21
C GLN A 222 23.26 8.68 3.73
N VAL A 223 24.09 9.22 2.83
CA VAL A 223 24.00 8.95 1.40
C VAL A 223 24.42 7.52 1.08
N ILE A 224 25.51 7.04 1.68
CA ILE A 224 25.94 5.65 1.55
C ILE A 224 24.87 4.70 2.09
N GLY A 225 24.28 5.01 3.24
CA GLY A 225 23.18 4.27 3.83
C GLY A 225 21.98 4.13 2.89
N TYR A 226 21.57 5.25 2.30
CA TYR A 226 20.48 5.26 1.32
C TYR A 226 20.79 4.38 0.10
N VAL A 227 22.00 4.46 -0.44
CA VAL A 227 22.43 3.60 -1.57
C VAL A 227 22.45 2.12 -1.17
N LEU A 228 22.97 1.79 0.01
CA LEU A 228 23.00 0.42 0.53
C LEU A 228 21.59 -0.17 0.69
N TYR A 229 20.63 0.63 1.17
CA TYR A 229 19.23 0.21 1.25
C TYR A 229 18.69 -0.23 -0.12
N TRP A 230 18.89 0.57 -1.16
CA TRP A 230 18.44 0.23 -2.51
C TRP A 230 19.15 -0.98 -3.09
N VAL A 231 20.44 -1.17 -2.81
CA VAL A 231 21.17 -2.39 -3.21
C VAL A 231 20.51 -3.63 -2.60
N VAL A 232 20.17 -3.61 -1.31
CA VAL A 232 19.49 -4.72 -0.65
C VAL A 232 18.12 -4.99 -1.26
N VAL A 233 17.33 -3.94 -1.54
CA VAL A 233 16.03 -4.05 -2.20
C VAL A 233 16.15 -4.68 -3.59
N LEU A 234 17.13 -4.26 -4.39
CA LEU A 234 17.40 -4.82 -5.72
C LEU A 234 17.82 -6.29 -5.65
N VAL A 235 18.74 -6.64 -4.74
CA VAL A 235 19.16 -8.04 -4.54
C VAL A 235 17.98 -8.91 -4.14
N ARG A 236 17.17 -8.45 -3.18
CA ARG A 236 15.99 -9.20 -2.73
C ARG A 236 15.01 -9.43 -3.87
N THR A 237 14.75 -8.39 -4.67
CA THR A 237 13.85 -8.45 -5.82
C THR A 237 14.40 -9.40 -6.89
N PHE A 238 15.70 -9.33 -7.18
CA PHE A 238 16.37 -10.22 -8.13
C PHE A 238 16.28 -11.70 -7.73
N ILE A 239 16.46 -12.04 -6.44
CA ILE A 239 16.31 -13.41 -5.95
C ILE A 239 14.88 -13.93 -6.16
N ILE A 240 13.87 -13.10 -5.91
CA ILE A 240 12.46 -13.49 -6.10
C ILE A 240 12.17 -13.75 -7.58
N LEU A 241 12.66 -12.89 -8.48
CA LEU A 241 12.49 -13.06 -9.93
C LEU A 241 13.17 -14.34 -10.43
N ARG A 242 14.39 -14.63 -9.96
CA ARG A 242 15.11 -15.85 -10.35
C ARG A 242 14.37 -17.12 -9.92
N LYS A 243 13.74 -17.12 -8.75
CA LYS A 243 12.93 -18.26 -8.28
C LYS A 243 11.72 -18.50 -9.18
N ARG A 244 11.02 -17.44 -9.59
CA ARG A 244 9.84 -17.55 -10.46
C ARG A 244 10.20 -18.11 -11.84
N ASN A 245 11.26 -17.59 -12.46
CA ASN A 245 11.71 -18.06 -13.77
C ASN A 245 12.08 -19.55 -13.74
N ALA A 246 12.61 -20.06 -12.62
CA ALA A 246 12.91 -21.49 -12.48
C ALA A 246 11.64 -22.36 -12.39
N THR A 247 10.59 -21.87 -11.73
CA THR A 247 9.29 -22.54 -11.67
C THR A 247 8.65 -22.63 -13.06
N ASP A 248 8.61 -21.52 -13.81
CA ASP A 248 8.02 -21.48 -15.17
C ASP A 248 8.74 -22.43 -16.14
N LEU A 249 10.08 -22.54 -16.03
CA LEU A 249 10.87 -23.49 -16.82
C LEU A 249 10.57 -24.96 -16.45
N THR A 250 10.21 -25.23 -15.20
CA THR A 250 9.87 -26.59 -14.76
C THR A 250 8.52 -27.00 -15.33
N GLU A 251 7.51 -26.14 -15.24
CA GLU A 251 6.16 -26.40 -15.77
C GLU A 251 6.15 -26.56 -17.29
N THR A 252 6.92 -25.74 -18.02
CA THR A 252 7.03 -25.85 -19.49
C THR A 252 7.72 -27.14 -19.95
N ASN A 253 8.71 -27.63 -19.19
CA ASN A 253 9.37 -28.91 -19.50
C ASN A 253 8.46 -30.12 -19.24
N GLU A 254 7.63 -30.09 -18.19
CA GLU A 254 6.64 -31.15 -17.93
C GLU A 254 5.55 -31.19 -19.01
N ALA A 255 5.11 -30.03 -19.51
CA ALA A 255 4.11 -29.95 -20.58
C ALA A 255 4.62 -30.50 -21.92
N ASN A 256 5.92 -30.37 -22.24
CA ASN A 256 6.50 -30.86 -23.49
C ASN A 256 6.82 -32.37 -23.48
N ASN A 257 6.87 -33.01 -22.30
CA ASN A 257 7.21 -34.42 -22.15
C ASN A 257 5.99 -35.36 -22.09
N ASN A 258 4.76 -34.84 -22.19
CA ASN A 258 3.48 -35.58 -22.22
C ASN A 258 2.82 -35.45 -23.59
#